data_AF-A0A6G6AQD3-F1
#
_entry.id   AF-A0A6G6AQD3-F1
#
_cell.length_a   1.000
_cell.length_b   1.000
_cell.length_c   1.000
_cell.angle_alpha   90.00
_cell.angle_beta   90.00
_cell.angle_gamma   90.00
#
_symmetry.space_group_name_H-M   'P 1'
#
loop_
_entity.id
_entity.type
_entity.pdbx_description
1 polymer ?
#
loop_
_entity_poly.entity_id
_entity_poly.type
_entity_poly.pdbx_seq_one_letter_code
_entity_poly.pdbx_strand_id
1 'polypeptide(L)'
;MPENPASYRVVRKKSYLFNKALLVSRMNHRYALEREAIAAKERQLHEFSIANDKKEEELRFLASELVFILEEFADKCALVAADNGELDQEGITVATEYPPDLVLTQVTGDWRVLPETLMYRIRELPVLKNEAVRYVSSAYENDWPPDYSRTFWERQYQYSRLGLKAVFAAIRLRKIATFPPTRLDSTEWSALPVLWRLWKQERQRRTQLYILHQQNQAMRIAFQQRTRDGKNCGECQ
;
A
#
# COMPACT_ATOMS: atom_id res chain seq x y z
N MET A 1 -57.17 -67.66 39.26
CA MET A 1 -58.12 -66.65 38.73
C MET A 1 -57.56 -66.14 37.41
N PRO A 2 -58.14 -66.49 36.24
CA PRO A 2 -57.58 -66.06 34.97
C PRO A 2 -58.09 -64.64 34.65
N GLU A 3 -57.17 -63.72 34.38
CA GLU A 3 -57.51 -62.36 33.99
C GLU A 3 -58.24 -62.32 32.63
N ASN A 4 -59.25 -61.46 32.50
CA ASN A 4 -60.12 -61.34 31.33
C ASN A 4 -59.33 -60.84 30.08
N PRO A 5 -59.27 -61.62 28.98
CA PRO A 5 -58.48 -61.30 27.78
C PRO A 5 -58.94 -60.02 27.06
N ALA A 6 -60.19 -59.59 27.26
CA ALA A 6 -60.72 -58.36 26.69
C ALA A 6 -60.11 -57.11 27.35
N SER A 7 -59.82 -57.17 28.66
CA SER A 7 -59.19 -56.07 29.42
C SER A 7 -57.77 -55.79 28.93
N TYR A 8 -56.98 -56.85 28.76
CA TYR A 8 -55.59 -56.77 28.30
C TYR A 8 -55.45 -56.15 26.89
N ARG A 9 -56.42 -56.42 26.01
CA ARG A 9 -56.46 -55.91 24.64
C ARG A 9 -56.76 -54.40 24.58
N VAL A 10 -57.61 -53.89 25.47
CA VAL A 10 -57.93 -52.47 25.60
C VAL A 10 -56.74 -51.69 26.18
N VAL A 11 -56.08 -52.24 27.20
CA VAL A 11 -54.88 -51.65 27.82
C VAL A 11 -53.73 -51.55 26.79
N ARG A 12 -53.47 -52.61 26.00
CA ARG A 12 -52.47 -52.56 24.92
C ARG A 12 -52.80 -51.52 23.85
N LYS A 13 -54.07 -51.40 23.43
CA LYS A 13 -54.49 -50.38 22.44
C LYS A 13 -54.26 -48.96 22.97
N LYS A 14 -54.62 -48.67 24.22
CA LYS A 14 -54.40 -47.35 24.85
C LYS A 14 -52.90 -47.03 24.97
N SER A 15 -52.09 -47.99 25.41
CA SER A 15 -50.63 -47.83 25.51
C SER A 15 -49.98 -47.61 24.13
N TYR A 16 -50.42 -48.34 23.09
CA TYR A 16 -49.97 -48.12 21.71
C TYR A 16 -50.32 -46.72 21.19
N LEU A 17 -51.55 -46.26 21.39
CA LEU A 17 -51.98 -44.92 20.96
C LEU A 17 -51.21 -43.82 21.69
N PHE A 18 -50.96 -43.98 22.98
CA PHE A 18 -50.16 -43.06 23.78
C PHE A 18 -48.71 -42.99 23.29
N ASN A 19 -48.06 -44.14 23.09
CA ASN A 19 -46.69 -44.21 22.55
C ASN A 19 -46.61 -43.60 21.15
N LYS A 20 -47.62 -43.82 20.30
CA LYS A 20 -47.70 -43.23 18.96
C LYS A 20 -47.84 -41.70 19.01
N ALA A 21 -48.67 -41.16 19.90
CA ALA A 21 -48.84 -39.73 20.09
C ALA A 21 -47.54 -39.05 20.60
N LEU A 22 -46.85 -39.68 21.55
CA LEU A 22 -45.56 -39.22 22.05
C LEU A 22 -44.50 -39.16 20.94
N LEU A 23 -44.49 -40.18 20.07
CA LEU A 23 -43.54 -40.29 18.95
C LEU A 23 -43.79 -39.19 17.90
N VAL A 24 -45.05 -38.93 17.55
CA VAL A 24 -45.42 -37.82 16.65
C VAL A 24 -45.06 -36.46 17.25
N SER A 25 -45.33 -36.24 18.55
CA SER A 25 -44.95 -35.00 19.24
C SER A 25 -43.43 -34.76 19.21
N ARG A 26 -42.62 -35.79 19.51
CA ARG A 26 -41.15 -35.72 19.40
C ARG A 26 -40.67 -35.45 17.98
N MET A 27 -41.28 -36.08 16.97
CA MET A 27 -40.95 -35.80 15.57
C MET A 27 -41.30 -34.37 15.18
N ASN A 28 -42.48 -33.87 15.57
CA ASN A 28 -42.90 -32.50 15.29
C ASN A 28 -41.95 -31.48 15.93
N HIS A 29 -41.54 -31.70 17.18
CA HIS A 29 -40.55 -30.85 17.84
C HIS A 29 -39.20 -30.89 17.10
N ARG A 30 -38.74 -32.08 16.70
CA ARG A 30 -37.48 -32.21 15.93
C ARG A 30 -37.56 -31.47 14.60
N TYR A 31 -38.66 -31.62 13.86
CA TYR A 31 -38.88 -30.88 12.61
C TYR A 31 -38.98 -29.37 12.81
N ALA A 32 -39.57 -28.91 13.92
CA ALA A 32 -39.60 -27.49 14.27
C ALA A 32 -38.18 -26.95 14.52
N LEU A 33 -37.36 -27.67 15.30
CA LEU A 33 -35.97 -27.30 15.55
C LEU A 33 -35.14 -27.29 14.26
N GLU A 34 -35.32 -28.28 13.37
CA GLU A 34 -34.63 -28.33 12.08
C GLU A 34 -35.00 -27.13 11.20
N ARG A 35 -36.28 -26.75 11.16
CA ARG A 35 -36.74 -25.56 10.41
C ARG A 35 -36.19 -24.27 11.00
N GLU A 36 -36.19 -24.14 12.33
CA GLU A 36 -35.62 -22.98 13.02
C GLU A 36 -34.12 -22.85 12.75
N ALA A 37 -33.38 -23.96 12.77
CA ALA A 37 -31.94 -23.98 12.46
C ALA A 37 -31.67 -23.58 11.01
N ILE A 38 -32.47 -24.07 10.05
CA ILE A 38 -32.37 -23.68 8.64
C ILE A 38 -32.65 -22.19 8.47
N ALA A 39 -33.75 -21.69 9.05
CA ALA A 39 -34.11 -20.28 8.99
C ALA A 39 -33.05 -19.37 9.66
N ALA A 40 -32.46 -19.80 10.77
CA ALA A 40 -31.36 -19.08 11.42
C ALA A 40 -30.12 -19.01 10.53
N LYS A 41 -29.77 -20.11 9.86
CA LYS A 41 -28.65 -20.15 8.92
C LYS A 41 -28.88 -19.27 7.70
N GLU A 42 -30.07 -19.28 7.13
CA GLU A 42 -30.44 -18.41 6.00
C GLU A 42 -30.36 -16.93 6.39
N ARG A 43 -30.83 -16.57 7.59
CA ARG A 43 -30.69 -15.20 8.12
C ARG A 43 -29.22 -14.80 8.27
N GLN A 44 -28.37 -15.65 8.83
CA GLN A 44 -26.94 -15.36 8.95
C GLN A 44 -26.27 -15.14 7.59
N LEU A 45 -26.61 -15.96 6.59
CA LEU A 45 -26.09 -15.79 5.23
C LEU A 45 -26.57 -14.48 4.60
N HIS A 46 -27.85 -14.13 4.81
CA HIS A 46 -28.41 -12.88 4.33
C HIS A 46 -27.78 -11.65 5.00
N GLU A 47 -27.63 -11.67 6.32
CA GLU A 47 -26.94 -10.63 7.09
C GLU A 47 -25.49 -10.48 6.65
N PHE A 48 -24.78 -11.59 6.45
CA PHE A 48 -23.42 -11.59 5.93
C PHE A 48 -23.34 -10.99 4.52
N SER A 49 -24.26 -11.35 3.62
CA SER A 49 -24.34 -10.78 2.27
C SER A 49 -24.55 -9.27 2.32
N ILE A 50 -25.53 -8.80 3.09
CA ILE A 50 -25.81 -7.36 3.24
C ILE A 50 -24.59 -6.62 3.81
N ALA A 51 -23.92 -7.19 4.81
CA ALA A 51 -22.73 -6.59 5.39
C ALA A 51 -21.57 -6.52 4.37
N ASN A 52 -21.40 -7.55 3.55
CA ASN A 52 -20.39 -7.58 2.50
C ASN A 52 -20.69 -6.55 1.39
N ASP A 53 -21.94 -6.49 0.92
CA ASP A 53 -22.36 -5.54 -0.12
C ASP A 53 -22.12 -4.09 0.31
N LYS A 54 -22.47 -3.75 1.57
CA LYS A 54 -22.19 -2.43 2.16
C LYS A 54 -20.69 -2.14 2.23
N LYS A 55 -19.89 -3.13 2.60
CA LYS A 55 -18.43 -2.98 2.66
C LYS A 55 -17.84 -2.76 1.26
N GLU A 56 -18.35 -3.44 0.24
CA GLU A 56 -17.92 -3.27 -1.14
C GLU A 56 -18.32 -1.91 -1.71
N GLU A 57 -19.51 -1.42 -1.40
CA GLU A 57 -19.97 -0.08 -1.76
C GLU A 57 -19.07 1.00 -1.16
N GLU A 58 -18.81 0.91 0.15
CA GLU A 58 -17.92 1.83 0.87
C GLU A 58 -16.48 1.76 0.34
N LEU A 59 -15.99 0.56 0.03
CA LEU A 59 -14.67 0.37 -0.60
C LEU A 59 -14.60 1.09 -1.95
N ARG A 60 -15.62 0.96 -2.80
CA ARG A 60 -15.67 1.63 -4.10
C ARG A 60 -15.73 3.15 -3.93
N PHE A 61 -16.55 3.65 -3.01
CA PHE A 61 -16.63 5.08 -2.71
C PHE A 61 -15.26 5.63 -2.28
N LEU A 62 -14.67 5.06 -1.23
CA LEU A 62 -13.36 5.48 -0.73
C LEU A 62 -12.26 5.36 -1.78
N ALA A 63 -12.23 4.27 -2.54
CA ALA A 63 -11.24 4.08 -3.59
C ALA A 63 -11.41 5.11 -4.71
N SER A 64 -12.63 5.53 -5.03
CA SER A 64 -12.87 6.52 -6.09
C SER A 64 -12.31 7.89 -5.72
N GLU A 65 -12.37 8.28 -4.44
CA GLU A 65 -11.73 9.51 -3.94
C GLU A 65 -10.19 9.36 -3.94
N LEU A 66 -9.68 8.28 -3.36
CA LEU A 66 -8.24 8.10 -3.15
C LEU A 66 -7.46 7.92 -4.45
N VAL A 67 -8.02 7.23 -5.45
CA VAL A 67 -7.32 6.95 -6.70
C VAL A 67 -6.90 8.24 -7.39
N PHE A 68 -7.81 9.21 -7.54
CA PHE A 68 -7.48 10.45 -8.25
C PHE A 68 -6.52 11.34 -7.46
N ILE A 69 -6.66 11.42 -6.14
CA ILE A 69 -5.72 12.14 -5.27
C ILE A 69 -4.30 11.59 -5.42
N LEU A 70 -4.16 10.26 -5.42
CA LEU A 70 -2.87 9.59 -5.53
C LEU A 70 -2.28 9.69 -6.94
N GLU A 71 -3.12 9.64 -7.97
CA GLU A 71 -2.68 9.78 -9.36
C GLU A 71 -2.21 11.21 -9.64
N GLU A 72 -2.95 12.23 -9.22
CA GLU A 72 -2.53 13.63 -9.34
C GLU A 72 -1.23 13.89 -8.58
N PHE A 73 -1.11 13.36 -7.36
CA PHE A 73 0.13 13.46 -6.58
C PHE A 73 1.30 12.78 -7.28
N ALA A 74 1.08 11.62 -7.90
CA ALA A 74 2.11 10.91 -8.66
C ALA A 74 2.54 11.67 -9.93
N ASP A 75 1.60 12.26 -10.66
CA ASP A 75 1.87 13.11 -11.82
C ASP A 75 2.74 14.31 -11.44
N LYS A 76 2.38 15.03 -10.38
CA LYS A 76 3.19 16.15 -9.91
C LYS A 76 4.55 15.72 -9.37
N CYS A 77 4.66 14.54 -8.74
CA CYS A 77 5.97 13.97 -8.41
C CYS A 77 6.82 13.71 -9.66
N ALA A 78 6.21 13.32 -10.78
CA ALA A 78 6.92 13.09 -12.03
C ALA A 78 7.44 14.40 -12.62
N LEU A 79 6.68 15.49 -12.54
CA LEU A 79 7.12 16.83 -12.93
C LEU A 79 8.34 17.28 -12.12
N VAL A 80 8.26 17.23 -10.78
CA VAL A 80 9.39 17.60 -9.90
C VAL A 80 10.61 16.70 -10.11
N ALA A 81 10.39 15.41 -10.39
CA ALA A 81 11.48 14.51 -10.69
C ALA A 81 12.12 14.81 -12.04
N ALA A 82 11.36 15.23 -13.05
CA ALA A 82 11.87 15.54 -14.38
C ALA A 82 12.47 16.95 -14.52
N ASP A 83 12.23 17.81 -13.54
CA ASP A 83 12.74 19.18 -13.47
C ASP A 83 14.28 19.20 -13.36
N ASN A 84 14.93 19.78 -14.37
CA ASN A 84 16.38 20.02 -14.41
C ASN A 84 16.72 21.50 -14.15
N GLY A 85 15.72 22.32 -13.82
CA GLY A 85 15.83 23.75 -13.64
C GLY A 85 16.00 24.54 -14.93
N GLU A 86 15.89 25.86 -14.78
CA GLU A 86 16.15 26.86 -15.82
C GLU A 86 17.12 27.91 -15.30
N LEU A 87 17.90 28.53 -16.19
CA LEU A 87 18.81 29.60 -15.81
C LEU A 87 18.04 30.89 -15.52
N ASP A 88 18.31 31.50 -14.37
CA ASP A 88 17.83 32.82 -14.02
C ASP A 88 18.65 33.95 -14.68
N GLN A 89 18.34 35.20 -14.34
CA GLN A 89 18.97 36.39 -14.92
C GLN A 89 20.46 36.51 -14.51
N GLU A 90 20.82 35.87 -13.41
CA GLU A 90 22.15 35.80 -12.84
C GLU A 90 22.96 34.60 -13.36
N GLY A 91 22.36 33.77 -14.22
CA GLY A 91 22.98 32.56 -14.78
C GLY A 91 23.04 31.39 -13.80
N ILE A 92 22.16 31.38 -12.79
CA ILE A 92 22.03 30.33 -11.79
C ILE A 92 20.86 29.43 -12.17
N THR A 93 21.06 28.12 -12.10
CA THR A 93 20.00 27.14 -12.37
C THR A 93 19.04 27.06 -11.18
N VAL A 94 17.78 27.45 -11.40
CA VAL A 94 16.70 27.44 -10.39
C VAL A 94 15.62 26.42 -10.75
N ALA A 95 15.05 25.78 -9.73
CA ALA A 95 13.96 24.81 -9.92
C ALA A 95 12.69 25.50 -10.45
N THR A 96 12.04 24.89 -11.43
CA THR A 96 10.78 25.40 -11.99
C THR A 96 9.55 24.74 -11.36
N GLU A 97 9.73 23.51 -10.86
CA GLU A 97 8.64 22.72 -10.29
C GLU A 97 8.67 22.69 -8.76
N TYR A 98 7.48 22.72 -8.15
CA TYR A 98 7.34 22.75 -6.69
C TYR A 98 6.91 21.40 -6.12
N PRO A 99 7.39 21.03 -4.91
CA PRO A 99 6.97 19.81 -4.23
C PRO A 99 5.44 19.69 -4.17
N PRO A 100 4.85 18.58 -4.65
CA PRO A 100 3.40 18.41 -4.57
C PRO A 100 2.95 18.27 -3.14
N ASP A 101 1.75 18.78 -2.86
CA ASP A 101 1.08 18.52 -1.60
C ASP A 101 0.19 17.29 -1.67
N LEU A 102 -0.01 16.63 -0.52
CA LEU A 102 -0.86 15.44 -0.40
C LEU A 102 -1.77 15.58 0.81
N VAL A 103 -2.98 16.10 0.56
CA VAL A 103 -3.98 16.33 1.59
C VAL A 103 -4.95 15.14 1.61
N LEU A 104 -4.80 14.25 2.58
CA LEU A 104 -5.68 13.09 2.78
C LEU A 104 -6.86 13.36 3.73
N THR A 105 -6.88 14.52 4.40
CA THR A 105 -7.94 14.88 5.36
C THR A 105 -9.29 15.16 4.71
N GLN A 106 -9.30 15.41 3.40
CA GLN A 106 -10.52 15.63 2.61
C GLN A 106 -11.26 14.33 2.27
N VAL A 107 -10.65 13.17 2.51
CA VAL A 107 -11.23 11.85 2.19
C VAL A 107 -12.22 11.47 3.28
N THR A 108 -13.49 11.29 2.89
CA THR A 108 -14.60 11.17 3.85
C THR A 108 -14.91 9.72 4.25
N GLY A 109 -14.56 8.74 3.40
CA GLY A 109 -14.91 7.33 3.61
C GLY A 109 -14.20 6.61 4.77
N ASP A 110 -14.76 5.48 5.19
CA ASP A 110 -14.19 4.64 6.25
C ASP A 110 -12.97 3.85 5.76
N TRP A 111 -11.79 4.29 6.19
CA TRP A 111 -10.51 3.66 5.86
C TRP A 111 -10.39 2.19 6.28
N ARG A 112 -11.23 1.70 7.20
CA ARG A 112 -11.22 0.30 7.65
C ARG A 112 -11.66 -0.69 6.58
N VAL A 113 -12.29 -0.23 5.50
CA VAL A 113 -12.66 -1.10 4.37
C VAL A 113 -11.45 -1.49 3.51
N LEU A 114 -10.35 -0.74 3.61
CA LEU A 114 -9.11 -1.04 2.89
C LEU A 114 -8.32 -2.18 3.56
N PRO A 115 -7.54 -2.95 2.78
CA PRO A 115 -6.51 -3.81 3.35
C PRO A 115 -5.54 -3.00 4.21
N GLU A 116 -5.23 -3.47 5.42
CA GLU A 116 -4.44 -2.75 6.43
C GLU A 116 -3.08 -2.25 5.88
N THR A 117 -2.40 -3.11 5.11
CA THR A 117 -1.11 -2.77 4.50
C THR A 117 -1.21 -1.65 3.46
N LEU A 118 -2.33 -1.58 2.72
CA LEU A 118 -2.56 -0.53 1.73
C LEU A 118 -2.95 0.78 2.43
N MET A 119 -3.84 0.70 3.42
CA MET A 119 -4.21 1.84 4.27
C MET A 119 -2.96 2.48 4.89
N TYR A 120 -2.10 1.68 5.54
CA TYR A 120 -0.86 2.15 6.16
C TYR A 120 0.03 2.85 5.14
N ARG A 121 0.29 2.21 3.99
CA ARG A 121 1.17 2.77 2.95
C ARG A 121 0.66 4.09 2.39
N ILE A 122 -0.65 4.24 2.19
CA ILE A 122 -1.25 5.50 1.72
C ILE A 122 -1.08 6.58 2.79
N ARG A 123 -1.38 6.27 4.05
CA ARG A 123 -1.26 7.21 5.17
C ARG A 123 0.18 7.60 5.50
N GLU A 124 1.15 6.77 5.12
CA GLU A 124 2.58 7.05 5.27
C GLU A 124 3.09 8.09 4.24
N LEU A 125 2.42 8.26 3.09
CA LEU A 125 2.91 9.11 1.99
C LEU A 125 3.19 10.58 2.40
N PRO A 126 2.35 11.26 3.20
CA PRO A 126 2.66 12.63 3.65
C PRO A 126 3.93 12.70 4.51
N VAL A 127 4.20 11.67 5.32
CA VAL A 127 5.43 11.58 6.13
C VAL A 127 6.64 11.44 5.21
N LEU A 128 6.56 10.56 4.21
CA LEU A 128 7.63 10.38 3.22
C LEU A 128 7.85 11.61 2.34
N LYS A 129 6.79 12.38 2.05
CA LYS A 129 6.91 13.68 1.38
C LYS A 129 7.73 14.65 2.22
N ASN A 130 7.44 14.75 3.52
CA ASN A 130 8.21 15.61 4.42
C ASN A 130 9.68 15.16 4.53
N GLU A 131 9.94 13.85 4.52
CA GLU A 131 11.30 13.31 4.43
C GLU A 131 12.01 13.73 3.13
N ALA A 132 11.34 13.56 1.98
CA ALA A 132 11.87 13.96 0.68
C ALA A 132 12.27 15.44 0.66
N VAL A 133 11.42 16.33 1.20
CA VAL A 133 11.70 17.76 1.33
C VAL A 133 12.96 18.00 2.17
N ARG A 134 13.10 17.33 3.32
CA ARG A 134 14.30 17.48 4.17
C ARG A 134 15.58 17.01 3.47
N TYR A 135 15.52 15.89 2.74
CA TYR A 135 16.67 15.42 1.97
C TYR A 135 17.10 16.41 0.89
N VAL A 136 16.13 16.97 0.16
CA VAL A 136 16.41 17.98 -0.88
C VAL A 136 16.96 19.27 -0.26
N SER A 137 16.40 19.75 0.85
CA SER A 137 16.93 20.92 1.57
C SER A 137 18.37 20.70 2.00
N SER A 138 18.66 19.52 2.57
CA SER A 138 20.02 19.17 2.97
C SER A 138 20.97 19.08 1.77
N ALA A 139 20.51 18.58 0.62
CA ALA A 139 21.33 18.59 -0.59
C ALA A 139 21.62 20.03 -1.05
N TYR A 140 20.61 20.89 -1.07
CA TYR A 140 20.72 22.30 -1.45
C TYR A 140 21.71 23.07 -0.57
N GLU A 141 21.65 22.91 0.75
CA GLU A 141 22.58 23.52 1.70
C GLU A 141 24.04 23.08 1.50
N ASN A 142 24.26 21.95 0.82
CA ASN A 142 25.58 21.35 0.60
C ASN A 142 25.95 21.29 -0.89
N ASP A 143 25.36 22.18 -1.68
CA ASP A 143 25.56 22.30 -3.12
C ASP A 143 25.87 23.76 -3.48
N TRP A 144 26.43 23.98 -4.67
CA TRP A 144 26.99 25.28 -5.05
C TRP A 144 26.51 25.76 -6.43
N PRO A 145 26.31 27.07 -6.61
CA PRO A 145 26.00 27.66 -7.90
C PRO A 145 27.18 27.50 -8.89
N PRO A 146 26.93 27.56 -10.21
CA PRO A 146 25.65 27.92 -10.83
C PRO A 146 24.65 26.75 -10.97
N ASP A 147 25.12 25.50 -10.97
CA ASP A 147 24.33 24.37 -11.49
C ASP A 147 23.41 23.69 -10.46
N TYR A 148 23.75 23.73 -9.17
CA TYR A 148 23.07 22.97 -8.11
C TYR A 148 22.78 21.50 -8.48
N SER A 149 23.71 20.84 -9.18
CA SER A 149 23.48 19.51 -9.75
C SER A 149 23.14 18.46 -8.69
N ARG A 150 23.72 18.56 -7.49
CA ARG A 150 23.46 17.61 -6.41
C ARG A 150 22.03 17.74 -5.89
N THR A 151 21.52 18.96 -5.84
CA THR A 151 20.14 19.27 -5.48
C THR A 151 19.17 18.67 -6.48
N PHE A 152 19.39 18.86 -7.78
CA PHE A 152 18.54 18.29 -8.82
C PHE A 152 18.57 16.76 -8.84
N TRP A 153 19.74 16.14 -8.65
CA TRP A 153 19.80 14.68 -8.52
C TRP A 153 19.08 14.15 -7.27
N GLU A 154 19.15 14.87 -6.15
CA GLU A 154 18.41 14.49 -4.95
C GLU A 154 16.90 14.64 -5.17
N ARG A 155 16.45 15.72 -5.83
CA ARG A 155 15.05 15.91 -6.23
C ARG A 155 14.56 14.75 -7.12
N GLN A 156 15.30 14.46 -8.20
CA GLN A 156 15.04 13.33 -9.09
C GLN A 156 14.85 12.03 -8.32
N TYR A 157 15.76 11.72 -7.41
CA TYR A 157 15.73 10.46 -6.65
C TYR A 157 14.56 10.39 -5.66
N GLN A 158 14.34 11.45 -4.88
CA GLN A 158 13.34 11.44 -3.82
C GLN A 158 11.92 11.45 -4.40
N TYR A 159 11.64 12.32 -5.39
CA TYR A 159 10.32 12.43 -5.99
C TYR A 159 10.01 11.27 -6.95
N SER A 160 11.01 10.69 -7.63
CA SER A 160 10.78 9.44 -8.39
C SER A 160 10.34 8.29 -7.49
N ARG A 161 11.02 8.10 -6.34
CA ARG A 161 10.68 7.06 -5.37
C ARG A 161 9.33 7.30 -4.70
N LEU A 162 9.02 8.55 -4.36
CA LEU A 162 7.75 8.95 -3.73
C LEU A 162 6.58 8.79 -4.69
N GLY A 163 6.71 9.28 -5.93
CA GLY A 163 5.72 9.12 -6.98
C GLY A 163 5.43 7.65 -7.27
N LEU A 164 6.46 6.80 -7.39
CA LEU A 164 6.26 5.36 -7.61
C LEU A 164 5.43 4.70 -6.49
N LYS A 165 5.64 5.10 -5.23
CA LYS A 165 4.81 4.59 -4.12
C LYS A 165 3.35 4.98 -4.28
N ALA A 166 3.07 6.22 -4.70
CA ALA A 166 1.71 6.70 -4.96
C ALA A 166 1.07 5.99 -6.16
N VAL A 167 1.80 5.84 -7.28
CA VAL A 167 1.33 5.07 -8.45
C VAL A 167 0.93 3.65 -8.05
N PHE A 168 1.81 2.94 -7.33
CA PHE A 168 1.51 1.57 -6.92
C PHE A 168 0.39 1.49 -5.87
N ALA A 169 0.14 2.54 -5.10
CA ALA A 169 -1.03 2.61 -4.23
C ALA A 169 -2.31 2.77 -5.07
N ALA A 170 -2.34 3.70 -6.02
CA ALA A 170 -3.47 3.90 -6.94
C ALA A 170 -3.80 2.65 -7.76
N ILE A 171 -2.78 1.97 -8.32
CA ILE A 171 -2.97 0.72 -9.07
C ILE A 171 -3.60 -0.37 -8.18
N ARG A 172 -3.17 -0.48 -6.92
CA ARG A 172 -3.73 -1.47 -5.98
C ARG A 172 -5.17 -1.12 -5.61
N LEU A 173 -5.47 0.15 -5.37
CA LEU A 173 -6.84 0.62 -5.12
C LEU A 173 -7.77 0.30 -6.29
N ARG A 174 -7.35 0.60 -7.53
CA ARG A 174 -8.13 0.27 -8.73
C ARG A 174 -8.40 -1.22 -8.83
N LYS A 175 -7.42 -2.08 -8.52
CA LYS A 175 -7.59 -3.54 -8.55
C LYS A 175 -8.59 -4.03 -7.50
N ILE A 176 -8.51 -3.56 -6.26
CA ILE A 176 -9.43 -4.02 -5.19
C ILE A 176 -10.85 -3.48 -5.39
N ALA A 177 -11.00 -2.28 -5.97
CA ALA A 177 -12.30 -1.66 -6.26
C ALA A 177 -12.84 -2.02 -7.66
N THR A 178 -12.16 -2.89 -8.42
CA THR A 178 -12.54 -3.30 -9.78
C THR A 178 -12.72 -2.14 -10.77
N PHE A 179 -11.93 -1.08 -10.62
CA PHE A 179 -11.93 0.06 -11.53
C PHE A 179 -11.12 -0.21 -12.80
N PRO A 180 -11.35 0.57 -13.87
CA PRO A 180 -10.48 0.55 -15.05
C PRO A 180 -9.01 0.76 -14.68
N PRO A 181 -8.06 0.25 -15.48
CA PRO A 181 -6.64 0.43 -15.23
C PRO A 181 -6.27 1.92 -15.18
N THR A 182 -5.14 2.20 -14.53
CA THR A 182 -4.59 3.57 -14.47
C THR A 182 -4.23 4.06 -15.88
N ARG A 183 -4.18 5.38 -16.06
CA ARG A 183 -3.67 6.02 -17.28
C ARG A 183 -2.25 6.55 -17.12
N LEU A 184 -1.65 6.37 -15.94
CA LEU A 184 -0.29 6.81 -15.62
C LEU A 184 0.80 6.04 -16.37
N ASP A 185 0.44 5.06 -17.20
CA ASP A 185 1.30 4.29 -18.09
C ASP A 185 0.86 4.37 -19.56
N SER A 186 -0.04 5.30 -19.89
CA SER A 186 -0.62 5.41 -21.24
C SER A 186 0.37 5.86 -22.31
N THR A 187 1.34 6.70 -21.94
CA THR A 187 2.35 7.27 -22.84
C THR A 187 3.73 7.23 -22.19
N GLU A 188 4.78 7.40 -22.99
CA GLU A 188 6.16 7.51 -22.49
C GLU A 188 6.37 8.71 -21.54
N TRP A 189 5.51 9.72 -21.66
CA TRP A 189 5.53 10.95 -20.85
C TRP A 189 4.63 10.85 -19.60
N SER A 190 3.90 9.74 -19.44
CA SER A 190 3.08 9.52 -18.25
C SER A 190 3.94 9.31 -17.00
N ALA A 191 3.37 9.53 -15.82
CA ALA A 191 4.13 9.47 -14.57
C ALA A 191 4.88 8.15 -14.36
N LEU A 192 4.27 6.99 -14.59
CA LEU A 192 4.91 5.72 -14.26
C LEU A 192 6.20 5.49 -15.08
N PRO A 193 6.21 5.59 -16.43
CA PRO A 193 7.44 5.48 -17.21
C PRO A 193 8.51 6.52 -16.83
N VAL A 194 8.12 7.78 -16.63
CA VAL A 194 9.04 8.87 -16.27
C VAL A 194 9.69 8.59 -14.91
N LEU A 195 8.88 8.35 -13.88
CA LEU A 195 9.35 8.06 -12.52
C LEU A 195 10.24 6.81 -12.50
N TRP A 196 9.85 5.76 -13.22
CA TRP A 196 10.62 4.51 -13.28
C TRP A 196 12.00 4.70 -13.92
N ARG A 197 12.05 5.43 -15.05
CA ARG A 197 13.30 5.74 -15.75
C ARG A 197 14.25 6.54 -14.87
N LEU A 198 13.76 7.63 -14.27
CA LEU A 198 14.56 8.52 -13.43
C LEU A 198 15.04 7.81 -12.16
N TRP A 199 14.17 7.03 -11.51
CA TRP A 199 14.55 6.23 -10.34
C TRP A 199 15.67 5.22 -10.65
N LYS A 200 15.57 4.54 -11.81
CA LYS A 200 16.58 3.59 -12.26
C LYS A 200 17.93 4.27 -12.53
N GLN A 201 17.90 5.42 -13.22
CA GLN A 201 19.09 6.22 -13.49
C GLN A 201 19.78 6.65 -12.20
N GLU A 202 19.02 7.21 -11.24
CA GLU A 202 19.57 7.65 -9.96
C GLU A 202 20.11 6.49 -9.10
N ARG A 203 19.44 5.33 -9.11
CA ARG A 203 19.98 4.14 -8.45
C ARG A 203 21.32 3.71 -9.04
N GLN A 204 21.43 3.71 -10.36
CA GLN A 204 22.67 3.36 -11.05
C GLN A 204 23.77 4.36 -10.72
N ARG A 205 23.48 5.66 -10.80
CA ARG A 205 24.41 6.74 -10.45
C ARG A 205 24.94 6.61 -9.02
N ARG A 206 24.05 6.40 -8.04
CA ARG A 206 24.45 6.22 -6.63
C ARG A 206 25.31 4.98 -6.41
N THR A 207 25.01 3.90 -7.11
CA THR A 207 25.83 2.68 -7.05
C THR A 207 27.23 2.93 -7.60
N GLN A 208 27.33 3.62 -8.74
CA GLN A 208 28.60 4.01 -9.34
C GLN A 208 29.41 4.94 -8.42
N LEU A 209 28.76 5.95 -7.84
CA LEU A 209 29.40 6.85 -6.87
C LEU A 209 29.92 6.13 -5.63
N TYR A 210 29.15 5.17 -5.11
CA TYR A 210 29.58 4.35 -3.99
C TYR A 210 30.84 3.53 -4.33
N ILE A 211 30.83 2.86 -5.48
CA ILE A 211 31.99 2.08 -5.95
C ILE A 211 33.22 2.97 -6.13
N LEU A 212 33.06 4.12 -6.79
CA LEU A 212 34.14 5.08 -7.00
C LEU A 212 34.68 5.61 -5.66
N HIS A 213 33.80 5.90 -4.70
CA HIS A 213 34.20 6.34 -3.37
C HIS A 213 35.03 5.28 -2.65
N GLN A 214 34.62 4.02 -2.70
CA GLN A 214 35.38 2.91 -2.11
C GLN A 214 36.76 2.74 -2.77
N GLN A 215 36.82 2.81 -4.11
CA GLN A 215 38.10 2.72 -4.84
C GLN A 215 39.04 3.87 -4.47
N ASN A 216 38.52 5.09 -4.40
CA ASN A 216 39.29 6.26 -4.00
C ASN A 216 39.78 6.15 -2.55
N GLN A 217 38.95 5.65 -1.64
CA GLN A 217 39.37 5.39 -0.25
C GLN A 217 40.48 4.34 -0.18
N ALA A 218 40.34 3.23 -0.91
CA ALA A 218 41.35 2.17 -0.96
C ALA A 218 42.69 2.68 -1.53
N MET A 219 42.65 3.48 -2.62
CA MET A 219 43.84 4.10 -3.19
C MET A 219 44.51 5.08 -2.21
N ARG A 220 43.74 5.90 -1.48
CA ARG A 220 44.27 6.81 -0.46
C ARG A 220 44.97 6.06 0.67
N ILE A 221 44.38 4.96 1.14
CA ILE A 221 44.99 4.10 2.17
C ILE A 221 46.30 3.49 1.66
N ALA A 222 46.31 2.95 0.44
CA ALA A 222 47.49 2.35 -0.16
C ALA A 222 48.64 3.37 -0.38
N PHE A 223 48.30 4.61 -0.72
CA PHE A 223 49.28 5.70 -0.83
C PHE A 223 49.85 6.11 0.53
N GLN A 224 48.99 6.20 1.57
CA GLN A 224 49.43 6.48 2.94
C GLN A 224 50.34 5.40 3.52
N GLN A 225 50.09 4.12 3.19
CA GLN A 225 50.96 3.01 3.58
C GLN A 225 52.34 3.12 2.92
N ARG A 226 52.39 3.31 1.59
CA ARG A 226 53.66 3.48 0.86
C ARG A 226 54.49 4.67 1.35
N THR A 227 53.86 5.78 1.70
CA THR A 227 54.56 6.96 2.22
C THR A 227 55.06 6.77 3.65
N ARG A 228 54.43 5.92 4.47
CA ARG A 228 54.95 5.52 5.79
C ARG A 228 56.13 4.56 5.65
N ASP A 229 56.03 3.56 4.79
CA ASP A 229 57.10 2.58 4.57
C ASP A 229 58.37 3.25 4.00
N GLY A 230 58.22 4.21 3.08
CA GLY A 230 59.33 4.99 2.53
C GLY A 230 59.99 5.93 3.56
N LYS A 231 59.27 6.42 4.57
CA LYS A 231 59.86 7.20 5.67
C LYS A 231 60.62 6.30 6.66
N ASN A 232 60.10 5.12 6.98
CA ASN A 232 60.76 4.16 7.86
C ASN A 232 62.07 3.61 7.27
N CYS A 233 62.22 3.54 5.94
CA CYS A 233 63.49 3.16 5.29
C CYS A 233 64.55 4.28 5.28
N GLY A 234 64.16 5.54 5.53
CA GLY A 234 65.07 6.70 5.53
C GLY A 234 65.71 7.02 6.89
N GLU A 235 65.24 6.43 7.98
CA GLU A 235 65.73 6.65 9.36
C GLU A 235 66.79 5.61 9.81
N CYS A 236 67.23 4.73 8.90
CA CYS A 236 68.38 3.85 9.13
C CYS A 236 69.68 4.50 8.61
N GLN A 237 70.09 5.62 9.18
CA GLN A 237 71.44 6.20 9.02
C GLN A 237 71.99 6.63 10.38
#